data_AF-A0A946P4P5-F1
#
_entry.id   AF-A0A946P4P5-F1
#
_cell.length_a   1.000
_cell.length_b   1.000
_cell.length_c   1.000
_cell.angle_alpha   90.00
_cell.angle_beta   90.00
_cell.angle_gamma   90.00
#
_symmetry.space_group_name_H-M   'P 1'
#
loop_
_entity.id
_entity.type
_entity.pdbx_description
1 polymer ?
#
loop_
_entity_poly.entity_id
_entity_poly.type
_entity_poly.pdbx_seq_one_letter_code
_entity_poly.pdbx_strand_id
1 'polypeptide(L)'
;MKVFLSAAVSTRNRSHGDLQQGLSPGTYTRDLHQGPTPETYTMKMDVQNEAITKYLDRYAEAEAAIKLPGGRYDYSLVIPAFNEDHESVLKVWQQIKPGTSFLVILVVNSPVEEDHSARMLIDGLTSHQQMSQLTAQAQLVEKAGSATGPDLLIIDRFSRGYSIDKKRGVGLARKIGMDIAASLMNQGVISGNWLFTTDADAELPENYFSVETGGDDAAF
;
A
#
# COMPACT_ATOMS: atom_id res chain seq x y z
N MET A 1 10.19 14.71 0.18
CA MET A 1 9.77 13.33 -0.09
C MET A 1 8.68 13.35 -1.15
N LYS A 2 8.96 12.86 -2.36
CA LYS A 2 7.93 12.66 -3.41
C LYS A 2 7.31 11.29 -3.16
N VAL A 3 5.99 11.22 -2.98
CA VAL A 3 5.26 9.95 -2.86
C VAL A 3 4.80 9.54 -4.26
N PHE A 4 5.06 8.29 -4.63
CA PHE A 4 4.66 7.73 -5.90
C PHE A 4 3.51 6.74 -5.69
N LEU A 5 2.51 6.76 -6.57
CA LEU A 5 1.35 5.87 -6.52
C LEU A 5 1.39 4.95 -7.74
N SER A 6 1.40 3.65 -7.51
CA SER A 6 1.14 2.65 -8.54
C SER A 6 -0.23 2.03 -8.28
N ALA A 7 -1.10 2.03 -9.28
CA ALA A 7 -2.47 1.54 -9.17
C ALA A 7 -2.82 0.61 -10.32
N ALA A 8 -3.40 -0.55 -10.00
CA ALA A 8 -4.02 -1.46 -10.96
C ALA A 8 -5.50 -1.65 -10.60
N VAL A 9 -6.38 -1.73 -11.60
CA VAL A 9 -7.83 -1.90 -11.45
C VAL A 9 -8.27 -2.94 -12.47
N SER A 10 -9.22 -3.80 -12.09
CA SER A 10 -9.76 -4.85 -12.97
C SER A 10 -10.32 -4.25 -14.26
N THR A 11 -9.75 -4.61 -15.42
CA THR A 11 -10.23 -4.17 -16.72
C THR A 11 -11.42 -5.03 -17.16
N ARG A 12 -12.64 -4.67 -16.73
CA ARG A 12 -13.83 -5.10 -17.47
C ARG A 12 -13.85 -4.38 -18.82
N ASN A 13 -13.44 -5.14 -19.84
CA ASN A 13 -13.49 -4.89 -21.28
C ASN A 13 -14.04 -3.51 -21.71
N ARG A 14 -13.13 -2.55 -21.93
CA ARG A 14 -13.36 -1.41 -22.84
C ARG A 14 -12.25 -1.40 -23.88
N SER A 15 -12.71 -1.39 -25.12
CA SER A 15 -11.96 -1.52 -26.36
C SER A 15 -10.97 -0.39 -26.63
N HIS A 16 -9.85 -0.80 -27.23
CA HIS A 16 -8.67 -0.09 -27.76
C HIS A 16 -8.84 1.25 -28.50
N GLY A 17 -7.74 2.02 -28.44
CA GLY A 17 -7.26 3.05 -29.38
C GLY A 17 -6.38 4.05 -28.62
N ASP A 18 -5.16 4.45 -28.98
CA ASP A 18 -4.28 4.25 -30.14
C ASP A 18 -2.83 4.55 -29.71
N LEU A 19 -1.88 3.96 -30.44
CA LEU A 19 -0.43 4.20 -30.38
C LEU A 19 -0.06 5.55 -31.00
N GLN A 20 0.86 6.31 -30.40
CA GLN A 20 1.74 7.22 -31.15
C GLN A 20 3.18 7.24 -30.61
N GLN A 21 4.11 7.26 -31.56
CA GLN A 21 5.57 7.15 -31.45
C GLN A 21 6.24 8.54 -31.35
N GLY A 22 7.46 8.57 -30.78
CA GLY A 22 8.58 9.37 -31.30
C GLY A 22 9.20 10.42 -30.38
N LEU A 23 10.49 10.28 -30.05
CA LEU A 23 11.63 11.09 -30.56
C LEU A 23 12.88 10.96 -29.65
N SER A 24 14.04 10.79 -30.28
CA SER A 24 15.38 10.51 -29.71
C SER A 24 16.08 11.73 -29.09
N PRO A 25 17.16 11.53 -28.28
CA PRO A 25 17.68 12.52 -27.33
C PRO A 25 18.75 13.46 -27.92
N GLY A 26 18.73 14.72 -27.49
CA GLY A 26 19.72 15.74 -27.82
C GLY A 26 20.83 15.86 -26.76
N THR A 27 22.08 15.88 -27.20
CA THR A 27 23.29 16.03 -26.39
C THR A 27 23.45 17.48 -25.90
N TYR A 28 23.81 17.68 -24.63
CA TYR A 28 24.35 18.96 -24.16
C TYR A 28 25.50 18.73 -23.17
N THR A 29 26.68 19.26 -23.50
CA THR A 29 27.84 19.36 -22.62
C THR A 29 27.81 20.70 -21.89
N ARG A 30 28.03 20.71 -20.58
CA ARG A 30 28.51 21.90 -19.86
C ARG A 30 29.25 21.55 -18.56
N ASP A 31 30.54 21.80 -18.61
CA ASP A 31 31.42 22.42 -17.61
C ASP A 31 31.29 22.06 -16.12
N LEU A 32 32.32 21.33 -15.68
CA LEU A 32 32.73 21.13 -14.29
C LEU A 32 32.93 22.47 -13.56
N HIS A 33 32.24 22.67 -12.44
CA HIS A 33 32.66 23.60 -11.38
C HIS A 33 32.71 22.84 -10.05
N GLN A 34 33.89 22.85 -9.44
CA GLN A 34 34.17 22.26 -8.14
C GLN A 34 33.53 23.10 -7.02
N GLY A 35 32.76 22.44 -6.14
CA GLY A 35 32.25 23.00 -4.87
C GLY A 35 32.81 22.22 -3.66
N PRO A 36 32.82 22.82 -2.45
CA PRO A 36 33.74 22.48 -1.38
C PRO A 36 33.37 21.20 -0.59
N THR A 37 34.37 20.70 0.14
CA THR A 37 34.44 19.49 0.98
C THR A 37 33.34 19.34 2.04
N PRO A 38 33.05 18.09 2.48
CA PRO A 38 31.82 17.76 3.20
C PRO A 38 31.88 18.14 4.67
N GLU A 39 31.07 19.11 5.06
CA GLU A 39 30.68 19.29 6.46
C GLU A 39 29.78 18.11 6.90
N THR A 40 29.97 17.69 8.15
CA THR A 40 29.36 16.52 8.75
C THR A 40 27.83 16.69 8.84
N TYR A 41 27.10 16.09 7.90
CA TYR A 41 25.65 16.02 7.95
C TYR A 41 25.22 15.12 9.11
N THR A 42 24.86 15.73 10.24
CA THR A 42 24.05 15.07 11.26
C THR A 42 22.66 14.85 10.66
N MET A 43 22.39 13.61 10.25
CA MET A 43 21.07 13.17 9.79
C MET A 43 20.03 13.54 10.83
N LYS A 44 19.14 14.50 10.51
CA LYS A 44 17.98 14.80 11.34
C LYS A 44 17.07 13.58 11.33
N MET A 45 16.96 12.89 12.46
CA MET A 45 15.91 11.91 12.71
C MET A 45 14.53 12.60 12.68
N ASP A 46 13.58 11.94 12.01
CA ASP A 46 12.12 12.03 12.16
C ASP A 46 11.47 13.41 12.09
N VAL A 47 11.63 14.12 10.97
CA VAL A 47 10.67 15.20 10.65
C VAL A 47 9.46 14.57 9.96
N GLN A 48 8.40 14.35 10.75
CA GLN A 48 7.05 14.06 10.25
C GLN A 48 6.72 15.03 9.10
N ASN A 49 6.20 14.51 7.99
CA ASN A 49 5.91 15.34 6.83
C ASN A 49 4.68 16.20 7.12
N GLU A 50 4.86 17.52 7.20
CA GLU A 50 3.78 18.46 7.53
C GLU A 50 2.58 18.39 6.57
N ALA A 51 2.83 18.13 5.28
CA ALA A 51 1.76 18.03 4.30
C ALA A 51 0.93 16.76 4.52
N ILE A 52 1.59 15.64 4.79
CA ILE A 52 0.91 14.37 5.14
C ILE A 52 0.16 14.54 6.45
N THR A 53 0.78 15.17 7.45
CA THR A 53 0.14 15.42 8.75
C THR A 53 -1.14 16.25 8.61
N LYS A 54 -1.12 17.34 7.82
CA LYS A 54 -2.30 18.16 7.54
C LYS A 54 -3.37 17.40 6.76
N TYR A 55 -2.97 16.53 5.83
CA TYR A 55 -3.91 15.68 5.10
C TYR A 55 -4.60 14.71 6.06
N LEU A 56 -3.83 13.99 6.87
CA LEU A 56 -4.34 12.99 7.81
C LEU A 56 -5.30 13.62 8.82
N ASP A 57 -4.97 14.78 9.36
CA ASP A 57 -5.82 15.51 10.32
C ASP A 57 -7.18 15.93 9.73
N ARG A 58 -7.22 16.29 8.43
CA ARG A 58 -8.41 16.89 7.82
C ARG A 58 -9.29 15.92 7.05
N TYR A 59 -8.68 14.88 6.47
CA TYR A 59 -9.34 14.06 5.46
C TYR A 59 -9.31 12.57 5.76
N ALA A 60 -8.40 12.07 6.60
CA ALA A 60 -8.28 10.64 6.82
C ALA A 60 -9.46 10.07 7.60
N GLU A 61 -9.80 8.81 7.30
CA GLU A 61 -10.69 8.04 8.18
C GLU A 61 -9.98 7.67 9.49
N ALA A 62 -10.75 7.29 10.52
CA ALA A 62 -10.26 7.07 11.87
C ALA A 62 -9.20 5.95 11.97
N GLU A 63 -9.24 4.97 11.07
CA GLU A 63 -8.30 3.86 11.03
C GLU A 63 -6.86 4.30 10.74
N ALA A 64 -6.65 5.49 10.18
CA ALA A 64 -5.32 6.06 10.02
C ALA A 64 -4.56 6.24 11.35
N ALA A 65 -5.24 6.20 12.48
CA ALA A 65 -4.63 6.25 13.81
C ALA A 65 -3.95 4.94 14.24
N ILE A 66 -4.07 3.85 13.47
CA ILE A 66 -3.46 2.54 13.79
C ILE A 66 -1.94 2.68 13.99
N LYS A 67 -1.46 1.98 15.01
CA LYS A 67 -0.03 1.83 15.35
C LYS A 67 0.31 0.34 15.27
N LEU A 68 1.44 0.02 14.65
CA LEU A 68 1.95 -1.35 14.61
C LEU A 68 2.97 -1.55 15.75
N PRO A 69 2.95 -2.70 16.44
CA PRO A 69 3.81 -2.96 17.60
C PRO A 69 5.29 -3.19 17.24
N GLY A 70 5.60 -3.43 15.96
CA GLY A 70 6.95 -3.69 15.46
C GLY A 70 6.96 -3.81 13.93
N GLY A 71 8.16 -4.00 13.38
CA GLY A 71 8.36 -4.13 11.93
C GLY A 71 8.66 -2.80 11.23
N ARG A 72 9.60 -2.84 10.28
CA ARG A 72 9.78 -1.78 9.27
C ARG A 72 9.57 -2.42 7.90
N TYR A 73 8.75 -1.77 7.11
CA TYR A 73 8.42 -2.20 5.76
C TYR A 73 9.09 -1.26 4.76
N ASP A 74 9.55 -1.81 3.65
CA ASP A 74 10.04 -0.99 2.55
C ASP A 74 8.85 -0.41 1.78
N TYR A 75 7.78 -1.19 1.63
CA TYR A 75 6.63 -0.80 0.82
C TYR A 75 5.31 -1.26 1.43
N SER A 76 4.22 -0.66 0.97
CA SER A 76 2.86 -1.13 1.27
C SER A 76 2.04 -1.37 0.02
N LEU A 77 1.19 -2.38 0.07
CA LEU A 77 0.18 -2.69 -0.94
C LEU A 77 -1.23 -2.61 -0.33
N VAL A 78 -2.07 -1.70 -0.83
CA VAL A 78 -3.45 -1.56 -0.40
C VAL A 78 -4.38 -2.36 -1.31
N ILE A 79 -5.13 -3.30 -0.74
CA ILE A 79 -6.10 -4.12 -1.45
C ILE A 79 -7.49 -3.91 -0.82
N PRO A 80 -8.42 -3.18 -1.45
CA PRO A 80 -9.82 -3.28 -1.08
C PRO A 80 -10.39 -4.63 -1.54
N ALA A 81 -11.13 -5.29 -0.66
CA ALA A 81 -11.83 -6.53 -0.95
C ALA A 81 -13.33 -6.35 -0.66
N PHE A 82 -14.17 -6.57 -1.67
CA PHE A 82 -15.60 -6.81 -1.57
C PHE A 82 -16.04 -8.07 -2.34
N ASN A 83 -16.49 -9.10 -1.61
CA ASN A 83 -17.04 -10.34 -2.18
C ASN A 83 -16.05 -11.13 -3.07
N GLU A 84 -14.76 -11.11 -2.73
CA GLU A 84 -13.72 -11.97 -3.32
C GLU A 84 -13.38 -13.17 -2.43
N ASP A 85 -12.78 -14.18 -3.04
CA ASP A 85 -12.20 -15.31 -2.33
C ASP A 85 -10.74 -15.05 -1.92
N HIS A 86 -10.27 -15.83 -0.94
CA HIS A 86 -8.90 -15.74 -0.43
C HIS A 86 -7.85 -16.10 -1.50
N GLU A 87 -8.18 -16.96 -2.46
CA GLU A 87 -7.27 -17.34 -3.55
C GLU A 87 -6.93 -16.15 -4.46
N SER A 88 -7.90 -15.29 -4.74
CA SER A 88 -7.73 -14.08 -5.57
C SER A 88 -6.76 -13.10 -4.89
N VAL A 89 -6.96 -12.86 -3.60
CA VAL A 89 -6.04 -12.03 -2.80
C VAL A 89 -4.63 -12.65 -2.73
N LEU A 90 -4.54 -13.97 -2.54
CA LEU A 90 -3.26 -14.69 -2.53
C LEU A 90 -2.50 -14.53 -3.85
N LYS A 91 -3.19 -14.64 -5.00
CA LYS A 91 -2.57 -14.49 -6.33
C LYS A 91 -1.94 -13.12 -6.53
N VAL A 92 -2.55 -12.06 -6.01
CA VAL A 92 -2.05 -10.68 -6.13
C VAL A 92 -0.71 -10.55 -5.40
N TRP A 93 -0.62 -10.93 -4.13
CA TRP A 93 0.62 -10.72 -3.38
C TRP A 93 1.67 -11.81 -3.61
N GLN A 94 1.32 -12.96 -4.19
CA GLN A 94 2.31 -13.97 -4.62
C GLN A 94 3.25 -13.43 -5.71
N GLN A 95 2.86 -12.34 -6.38
CA GLN A 95 3.72 -11.64 -7.34
C GLN A 95 4.76 -10.72 -6.66
N ILE A 96 4.67 -10.52 -5.34
CA ILE A 96 5.70 -9.82 -4.58
C ILE A 96 6.93 -10.72 -4.48
N LYS A 97 8.08 -10.22 -4.94
CA LYS A 97 9.33 -10.98 -4.94
C LYS A 97 9.73 -11.38 -3.51
N PRO A 98 10.07 -12.65 -3.25
CA PRO A 98 10.60 -13.09 -1.97
C PRO A 98 11.77 -12.22 -1.51
N GLY A 99 11.82 -11.91 -0.21
CA GLY A 99 12.85 -11.05 0.38
C GLY A 99 12.55 -9.55 0.34
N THR A 100 11.49 -9.12 -0.35
CA THR A 100 11.03 -7.72 -0.28
C THR A 100 10.18 -7.50 0.97
N SER A 101 10.43 -6.44 1.75
CA SER A 101 9.66 -6.15 2.96
C SER A 101 8.39 -5.37 2.61
N PHE A 102 7.28 -6.08 2.39
CA PHE A 102 5.96 -5.51 2.14
C PHE A 102 5.02 -5.68 3.32
N LEU A 103 4.23 -4.64 3.59
CA LEU A 103 2.98 -4.71 4.34
C LEU A 103 1.81 -4.69 3.37
N VAL A 104 1.01 -5.76 3.34
CA VAL A 104 -0.29 -5.72 2.66
C VAL A 104 -1.32 -5.17 3.62
N ILE A 105 -2.04 -4.12 3.21
CA ILE A 105 -3.17 -3.55 3.92
C ILE A 105 -4.44 -3.98 3.18
N LEU A 106 -5.08 -5.02 3.71
CA LEU A 106 -6.31 -5.60 3.17
C LEU A 106 -7.51 -4.99 3.87
N VAL A 107 -8.35 -4.28 3.13
CA VAL A 107 -9.58 -3.67 3.66
C VAL A 107 -10.78 -4.48 3.18
N VAL A 108 -11.26 -5.36 4.05
CA VAL A 108 -12.39 -6.24 3.76
C VAL A 108 -13.68 -5.50 4.08
N ASN A 109 -14.45 -5.15 3.05
CA ASN A 109 -15.73 -4.47 3.21
C ASN A 109 -16.90 -5.32 2.76
N SER A 110 -18.06 -5.07 3.38
CA SER A 110 -19.35 -5.50 2.88
C SER A 110 -20.43 -4.49 3.28
N PRO A 111 -21.46 -4.26 2.45
CA PRO A 111 -22.66 -3.51 2.85
C PRO A 111 -23.62 -4.33 3.72
N VAL A 112 -23.34 -5.63 3.91
CA VAL A 112 -24.10 -6.50 4.80
C VAL A 112 -23.33 -6.62 6.10
N GLU A 113 -23.98 -6.28 7.22
CA GLU A 113 -23.38 -6.51 8.53
C GLU A 113 -23.17 -8.01 8.77
N GLU A 114 -22.02 -8.36 9.35
CA GLU A 114 -21.68 -9.75 9.67
C GLU A 114 -21.70 -10.69 8.44
N ASP A 115 -21.29 -10.15 7.28
CA ASP A 115 -21.23 -10.89 6.03
C ASP A 115 -20.33 -12.13 6.17
N HIS A 116 -20.94 -13.29 5.96
CA HIS A 116 -20.26 -14.58 6.04
C HIS A 116 -19.14 -14.72 4.99
N SER A 117 -19.30 -14.16 3.79
CA SER A 117 -18.28 -14.22 2.74
C SER A 117 -17.02 -13.44 3.12
N ALA A 118 -17.20 -12.24 3.68
CA ALA A 118 -16.11 -11.42 4.20
C ALA A 118 -15.38 -12.11 5.36
N ARG A 119 -16.13 -12.78 6.25
CA ARG A 119 -15.56 -13.58 7.32
C ARG A 119 -14.74 -14.76 6.80
N MET A 120 -15.27 -15.50 5.83
CA MET A 120 -14.60 -16.63 5.20
C MET A 120 -13.31 -16.21 4.48
N LEU A 121 -13.29 -15.03 3.86
CA LEU A 121 -12.07 -14.46 3.26
C LEU A 121 -10.98 -14.29 4.32
N ILE A 122 -11.30 -13.65 5.46
CA ILE A 122 -10.33 -13.46 6.56
C ILE A 122 -9.87 -14.81 7.08
N ASP A 123 -10.80 -15.70 7.43
CA ASP A 123 -10.47 -17.00 8.01
C ASP A 123 -9.58 -17.84 7.05
N GLY A 124 -9.82 -17.78 5.74
CA GLY A 124 -8.99 -18.44 4.73
C GLY A 124 -7.56 -17.89 4.63
N LEU A 125 -7.37 -16.59 4.85
CA LEU A 125 -6.05 -15.94 4.82
C LEU A 125 -5.27 -16.13 6.13
N THR A 126 -5.98 -16.23 7.25
CA THR A 126 -5.35 -16.27 8.59
C THR A 126 -5.25 -17.67 9.17
N SER A 127 -5.80 -18.68 8.48
CA SER A 127 -5.70 -20.08 8.90
C SER A 127 -4.23 -20.45 9.15
N HIS A 128 -3.93 -20.90 10.37
CA HIS A 128 -2.59 -21.31 10.83
C HIS A 128 -1.55 -20.19 11.02
N GLN A 129 -1.93 -18.92 10.98
CA GLN A 129 -1.03 -17.80 11.25
C GLN A 129 -1.14 -17.29 12.69
N GLN A 130 -0.07 -16.69 13.21
CA GLN A 130 -0.13 -15.94 14.46
C GLN A 130 -0.78 -14.58 14.18
N MET A 131 -1.81 -14.25 14.94
CA MET A 131 -2.56 -13.01 14.78
C MET A 131 -2.46 -12.15 16.03
N SER A 132 -2.21 -10.87 15.82
CA SER A 132 -2.21 -9.82 16.83
C SER A 132 -3.41 -8.90 16.61
N GLN A 133 -4.35 -8.88 17.55
CA GLN A 133 -5.46 -7.93 17.52
C GLN A 133 -4.95 -6.54 17.91
N LEU A 134 -5.08 -5.56 17.02
CA LEU A 134 -4.63 -4.18 17.27
C LEU A 134 -5.76 -3.28 17.79
N THR A 135 -6.94 -3.41 17.18
CA THR A 135 -8.17 -2.67 17.54
C THR A 135 -9.37 -3.59 17.34
N ALA A 136 -10.61 -3.15 17.58
CA ALA A 136 -11.78 -3.98 17.27
C ALA A 136 -11.88 -4.36 15.78
N GLN A 137 -11.41 -3.48 14.89
CA GLN A 137 -11.53 -3.59 13.44
C GLN A 137 -10.19 -3.85 12.72
N ALA A 138 -9.09 -4.07 13.45
CA ALA A 138 -7.77 -4.24 12.85
C ALA A 138 -6.99 -5.38 13.47
N GLN A 139 -6.46 -6.24 12.61
CA GLN A 139 -5.67 -7.41 12.95
C GLN A 139 -4.38 -7.39 12.15
N LEU A 140 -3.26 -7.66 12.81
CA LEU A 140 -1.97 -7.85 12.16
C LEU A 140 -1.65 -9.34 12.16
N VAL A 141 -1.27 -9.84 10.99
CA VAL A 141 -0.80 -11.19 10.77
C VAL A 141 0.64 -11.10 10.29
N GLU A 142 1.56 -11.50 11.14
CA GLU A 142 2.98 -11.47 10.85
C GLU A 142 3.41 -12.83 10.31
N LYS A 143 4.28 -12.83 9.30
CA LYS A 143 4.83 -14.07 8.76
C LYS A 143 5.57 -14.86 9.84
N ALA A 144 5.24 -16.14 9.98
CA ALA A 144 5.92 -17.02 10.92
C ALA A 144 7.15 -17.70 10.28
N GLY A 145 8.28 -17.69 10.97
CA GLY A 145 9.46 -18.50 10.62
C GLY A 145 10.04 -18.19 9.23
N SER A 146 10.13 -19.21 8.36
CA SER A 146 10.66 -19.11 7.00
C SER A 146 9.58 -18.89 5.92
N ALA A 147 8.37 -18.47 6.31
CA ALA A 147 7.29 -18.23 5.36
C ALA A 147 7.66 -17.17 4.32
N THR A 148 7.42 -17.48 3.05
CA THR A 148 7.62 -16.56 1.93
C THR A 148 6.32 -15.79 1.70
N GLY A 149 6.28 -14.54 2.11
CA GLY A 149 5.11 -13.67 1.91
C GLY A 149 5.22 -12.35 2.68
N PRO A 150 4.34 -11.38 2.37
CA PRO A 150 4.25 -10.14 3.13
C PRO A 150 3.59 -10.36 4.50
N ASP A 151 3.77 -9.40 5.41
CA ASP A 151 2.89 -9.31 6.57
C ASP A 151 1.56 -8.68 6.13
N LEU A 152 0.49 -8.99 6.85
CA LEU A 152 -0.87 -8.61 6.49
C LEU A 152 -1.54 -7.82 7.61
N LEU A 153 -1.91 -6.58 7.32
CA LEU A 153 -2.81 -5.77 8.14
C LEU A 153 -4.23 -5.88 7.56
N ILE A 154 -5.11 -6.57 8.28
CA ILE A 154 -6.52 -6.75 7.91
C ILE A 154 -7.35 -5.69 8.60
N ILE A 155 -8.18 -4.99 7.83
CA ILE A 155 -9.15 -4.01 8.31
C ILE A 155 -10.57 -4.54 8.04
N ASP A 156 -11.32 -4.74 9.12
CA ASP A 156 -12.71 -5.15 9.11
C ASP A 156 -13.62 -3.94 8.88
N ARG A 157 -14.33 -3.96 7.76
CA ARG A 157 -15.37 -3.00 7.41
C ARG A 157 -16.67 -3.70 7.00
N PHE A 158 -17.02 -4.78 7.71
CA PHE A 158 -18.28 -5.52 7.55
C PHE A 158 -18.95 -5.87 8.89
N SER A 159 -18.23 -5.90 10.01
CA SER A 159 -18.87 -6.09 11.32
C SER A 159 -19.85 -4.97 11.67
N ARG A 160 -20.80 -5.30 12.55
CA ARG A 160 -21.87 -4.39 12.97
C ARG A 160 -21.32 -3.03 13.41
N GLY A 161 -21.89 -1.96 12.86
CA GLY A 161 -21.47 -0.58 13.13
C GLY A 161 -20.24 -0.10 12.35
N TYR A 162 -19.58 -0.97 11.58
CA TYR A 162 -18.39 -0.63 10.76
C TYR A 162 -18.61 -0.87 9.26
N SER A 163 -19.69 -1.55 8.88
CA SER A 163 -20.03 -1.87 7.50
C SER A 163 -20.05 -0.64 6.60
N ILE A 164 -19.58 -0.80 5.36
CA ILE A 164 -19.54 0.29 4.40
C ILE A 164 -20.84 0.29 3.61
N ASP A 165 -21.53 1.44 3.62
CA ASP A 165 -22.68 1.65 2.76
C ASP A 165 -22.37 1.28 1.30
N LYS A 166 -23.30 0.56 0.67
CA LYS A 166 -23.17 0.08 -0.72
C LYS A 166 -22.78 1.18 -1.73
N LYS A 167 -23.16 2.44 -1.46
CA LYS A 167 -22.85 3.59 -2.31
C LYS A 167 -21.39 4.03 -2.26
N ARG A 168 -20.67 3.76 -1.15
CA ARG A 168 -19.26 4.10 -0.97
C ARG A 168 -18.35 2.92 -1.37
N GLY A 169 -18.74 1.70 -0.98
CA GLY A 169 -18.13 0.42 -1.38
C GLY A 169 -16.59 0.43 -1.41
N VAL A 170 -16.04 -0.14 -2.49
CA VAL A 170 -14.59 -0.31 -2.71
C VAL A 170 -13.80 1.01 -2.72
N GLY A 171 -14.43 2.13 -3.11
CA GLY A 171 -13.78 3.44 -3.15
C GLY A 171 -13.41 3.92 -1.74
N LEU A 172 -14.30 3.73 -0.78
CA LEU A 172 -13.99 4.02 0.63
C LEU A 172 -12.99 3.02 1.20
N ALA A 173 -13.13 1.73 0.91
CA ALA A 173 -12.17 0.72 1.37
C ALA A 173 -10.74 1.06 0.93
N ARG A 174 -10.57 1.46 -0.34
CA ARG A 174 -9.27 1.93 -0.84
C ARG A 174 -8.79 3.17 -0.11
N LYS A 175 -9.65 4.17 0.09
CA LYS A 175 -9.31 5.39 0.83
C LYS A 175 -8.81 5.05 2.25
N ILE A 176 -9.53 4.20 2.98
CA ILE A 176 -9.12 3.74 4.33
C ILE A 176 -7.72 3.13 4.30
N GLY A 177 -7.47 2.19 3.39
CA GLY A 177 -6.16 1.55 3.28
C GLY A 177 -5.05 2.54 2.91
N MET A 178 -5.33 3.51 2.04
CA MET A 178 -4.38 4.57 1.67
C MET A 178 -4.11 5.54 2.81
N ASP A 179 -5.13 5.90 3.58
CA ASP A 179 -5.00 6.77 4.77
C ASP A 179 -4.11 6.09 5.83
N ILE A 180 -4.29 4.78 6.05
CA ILE A 180 -3.42 3.97 6.92
C ILE A 180 -1.99 3.94 6.40
N ALA A 181 -1.79 3.64 5.11
CA ALA A 181 -0.45 3.57 4.51
C ALA A 181 0.30 4.90 4.63
N ALA A 182 -0.36 6.02 4.31
CA ALA A 182 0.20 7.36 4.45
C ALA A 182 0.55 7.68 5.91
N SER A 183 -0.28 7.28 6.87
CA SER A 183 0.01 7.41 8.29
C SER A 183 1.23 6.60 8.72
N LEU A 184 1.33 5.34 8.29
CA LEU A 184 2.47 4.48 8.61
C LEU A 184 3.78 4.95 7.97
N MET A 185 3.72 5.53 6.77
CA MET A 185 4.85 6.25 6.17
C MET A 185 5.27 7.46 6.99
N ASN A 186 4.30 8.29 7.42
CA ASN A 186 4.58 9.47 8.25
C ASN A 186 5.24 9.06 9.58
N GLN A 187 4.82 7.93 10.14
CA GLN A 187 5.39 7.35 11.37
C GLN A 187 6.77 6.69 11.18
N GLY A 188 7.26 6.56 9.95
CA GLY A 188 8.52 5.87 9.64
C GLY A 188 8.46 4.35 9.75
N VAL A 189 7.25 3.77 9.83
CA VAL A 189 7.00 2.32 9.81
C VAL A 189 7.17 1.77 8.39
N ILE A 190 6.74 2.53 7.38
CA ILE A 190 7.02 2.27 5.96
C ILE A 190 8.08 3.26 5.51
N SER A 191 9.23 2.77 5.04
CA SER A 191 10.40 3.59 4.71
C SER A 191 10.41 4.07 3.26
N GLY A 192 9.91 3.26 2.32
CA GLY A 192 9.88 3.60 0.90
C GLY A 192 8.78 4.60 0.59
N ASN A 193 8.95 5.32 -0.52
CA ASN A 193 8.04 6.40 -0.92
C ASN A 193 6.95 5.94 -1.91
N TRP A 194 6.83 4.63 -2.14
CA TRP A 194 5.87 4.05 -3.09
C TRP A 194 4.67 3.48 -2.34
N LEU A 195 3.48 3.95 -2.72
CA LEU A 195 2.21 3.37 -2.33
C LEU A 195 1.68 2.55 -3.50
N PHE A 196 1.54 1.25 -3.30
CA PHE A 196 0.90 0.37 -4.27
C PHE A 196 -0.55 0.17 -3.88
N THR A 197 -1.46 0.13 -4.85
CA THR A 197 -2.86 -0.26 -4.62
C THR A 197 -3.41 -1.08 -5.77
N THR A 198 -4.17 -2.11 -5.49
CA THR A 198 -4.79 -2.92 -6.53
C THR A 198 -6.09 -3.52 -6.06
N ASP A 199 -7.02 -3.78 -6.97
CA ASP A 199 -8.17 -4.63 -6.66
C ASP A 199 -7.72 -6.07 -6.46
N ALA A 200 -8.47 -6.82 -5.64
CA ALA A 200 -8.18 -8.21 -5.29
C ALA A 200 -8.27 -9.18 -6.49
N ASP A 201 -8.97 -8.81 -7.56
CA ASP A 201 -9.18 -9.59 -8.78
C ASP A 201 -8.38 -9.06 -9.99
N ALA A 202 -7.45 -8.13 -9.77
CA ALA A 202 -6.68 -7.54 -10.85
C ALA A 202 -5.56 -8.46 -11.35
N GLU A 203 -5.38 -8.52 -12.67
CA GLU A 203 -4.18 -9.06 -13.29
C GLU A 203 -3.09 -7.98 -13.29
N LEU A 204 -2.02 -8.22 -12.52
CA LEU A 204 -0.89 -7.31 -12.42
C LEU A 204 0.16 -7.62 -13.49
N PRO A 205 0.78 -6.60 -14.12
CA PRO A 205 1.94 -6.81 -14.98
C PRO A 205 3.15 -7.29 -14.15
N GLU A 206 4.05 -8.07 -14.76
CA GLU A 206 5.22 -8.65 -14.07
C GLU A 206 6.11 -7.61 -13.38
N ASN A 207 6.14 -6.38 -13.91
CA ASN A 207 6.93 -5.29 -13.38
C ASN A 207 6.15 -4.39 -12.40
N TYR A 208 4.94 -4.75 -11.97
CA TYR A 208 4.09 -3.89 -11.15
C TYR A 208 4.77 -3.44 -9.84
N PHE A 209 5.47 -4.36 -9.18
CA PHE A 209 6.23 -4.09 -7.96
C PHE A 209 7.67 -3.66 -8.23
N SER A 210 8.04 -3.40 -9.49
CA SER A 210 9.36 -2.88 -9.82
C SER A 210 9.41 -1.40 -9.48
N VAL A 211 10.11 -1.09 -8.41
CA VAL A 211 10.41 0.29 -8.04
C VAL A 211 11.57 0.74 -8.90
N GLU A 212 11.33 1.67 -9.80
CA GLU A 212 12.42 2.42 -10.41
C GLU A 212 13.14 3.14 -9.27
N THR A 213 14.35 2.69 -8.97
CA THR A 213 15.29 3.45 -8.15
C THR A 213 15.63 4.67 -9.00
N GLY A 214 14.89 5.76 -8.78
CA GLY A 214 15.26 7.05 -9.32
C GLY A 214 16.69 7.31 -8.87
N GLY A 215 17.62 7.19 -9.81
CA GLY A 215 18.97 7.68 -9.64
C GLY A 215 18.91 9.15 -9.26
N ASP A 216 19.87 9.53 -8.43
CA ASP A 216 20.29 10.87 -8.04
C ASP A 216 19.66 12.04 -8.84
N ASP A 217 19.09 12.98 -8.08
CA ASP A 217 18.89 14.38 -8.46
C ASP A 217 18.34 14.66 -9.87
N ALA A 218 17.01 14.53 -10.02
CA ALA A 218 16.28 15.43 -10.91
C ALA A 218 15.97 16.73 -10.15
N ALA A 219 16.94 17.64 -10.15
CA ALA A 219 16.76 19.05 -9.80
C ALA A 219 15.63 19.65 -10.65
N PHE A 220 14.62 20.19 -9.97
CA PHE A 220 13.65 21.15 -10.53
C PHE A 220 13.64 22.38 -9.64
#